data_AF-A0A353V2Q6-F1
#
_entry.id   AF-A0A353V2Q6-F1
#
_cell.length_a   1.000
_cell.length_b   1.000
_cell.length_c   1.000
_cell.angle_alpha   90.00
_cell.angle_beta   90.00
_cell.angle_gamma   90.00
#
_symmetry.space_group_name_H-M   'P 1'
#
loop_
_entity.id
_entity.type
_entity.pdbx_description
1 polymer ?
#
loop_
_entity_poly.entity_id
_entity_poly.type
_entity_poly.pdbx_seq_one_letter_code
_entity_poly.pdbx_strand_id
1 'polypeptide(L)' 'MTALHDAPGVLADIPLAIDPDEVLRFQGYKRGGAAPGPEVRALFDEALALGRRLMAPRAVVRWVPVTRETADALEAGG' A
#
# COMPACT_ATOMS: atom_id res chain seq x y z
N MET A 1 -14.56 15.76 -17.55
CA MET A 1 -14.87 14.47 -16.89
C MET A 1 -14.40 13.37 -17.82
N THR A 2 -13.31 12.69 -17.48
CA THR A 2 -12.86 11.50 -18.20
C THR A 2 -13.90 10.40 -17.96
N ALA A 3 -14.45 9.81 -19.01
CA ALA A 3 -15.38 8.69 -18.88
C ALA A 3 -14.71 7.57 -18.06
N LEU A 4 -15.38 7.12 -17.00
CA LEU A 4 -14.92 5.97 -16.23
C LEU A 4 -15.01 4.75 -17.14
N HIS A 5 -13.87 4.17 -17.48
CA HIS A 5 -13.84 2.93 -18.25
C HIS A 5 -14.34 1.80 -17.35
N ASP A 6 -15.43 1.18 -17.76
CA ASP A 6 -16.03 0.03 -17.07
C ASP A 6 -15.16 -1.24 -17.19
N ALA A 7 -14.15 -1.23 -18.06
CA ALA A 7 -13.20 -2.31 -18.23
C ALA A 7 -12.07 -2.24 -17.19
N PRO A 8 -11.60 -3.38 -16.65
CA PRO A 8 -10.41 -3.41 -15.81
C PRO A 8 -9.19 -2.81 -16.53
N GLY A 9 -8.49 -1.92 -15.85
CA GLY A 9 -7.22 -1.33 -16.27
C GLY A 9 -6.07 -1.81 -15.39
N VAL A 10 -4.86 -1.84 -15.96
CA VAL A 10 -3.63 -2.12 -15.21
C VAL A 10 -2.94 -0.81 -14.88
N LEU A 11 -2.71 -0.56 -13.59
CA LEU A 11 -1.78 0.46 -13.12
C LEU A 11 -0.41 -0.19 -12.97
N ALA A 12 0.52 0.15 -13.88
CA ALA A 12 1.83 -0.48 -13.95
C ALA A 12 2.96 0.34 -13.29
N ASP A 13 2.76 1.66 -13.14
CA ASP A 13 3.76 2.60 -12.62
C ASP A 13 3.33 3.19 -11.27
N ILE A 14 2.85 2.32 -10.36
CA ILE A 14 2.40 2.77 -9.04
C ILE A 14 3.64 3.10 -8.19
N PRO A 15 3.77 4.33 -7.66
CA PRO A 15 4.86 4.67 -6.76
C PRO A 15 4.84 3.77 -5.53
N LEU A 16 5.98 3.13 -5.23
CA LEU A 16 6.12 2.36 -4.00
C LEU A 16 6.25 3.30 -2.80
N ALA A 17 5.34 3.18 -1.84
CA ALA A 17 5.45 3.79 -0.51
C ALA A 17 5.54 2.67 0.53
N ILE A 18 6.62 2.67 1.32
CA ILE A 18 6.82 1.75 2.45
C ILE A 18 6.82 2.60 3.71
N ASP A 19 5.87 2.36 4.61
CA ASP A 19 5.85 2.96 5.95
C ASP A 19 6.87 2.24 6.86
N PRO A 20 7.95 2.92 7.27
CA PRO A 20 8.97 2.28 8.10
C PRO A 20 8.46 1.86 9.48
N ASP A 21 7.55 2.64 10.07
CA ASP A 21 7.00 2.36 11.40
C ASP A 21 6.12 1.11 11.36
N GLU A 22 5.40 0.91 10.27
CA GLU A 22 4.62 -0.30 10.03
C GLU A 22 5.49 -1.55 9.91
N VAL A 23 6.58 -1.47 9.14
CA VAL A 23 7.49 -2.60 9.00
C VAL A 23 8.14 -2.96 10.33
N LEU A 24 8.59 -1.96 11.10
CA LEU A 24 9.15 -2.17 12.44
C LEU A 24 8.13 -2.78 13.41
N ARG A 25 6.85 -2.36 13.33
CA ARG A 25 5.75 -2.93 14.12
C ARG A 25 5.55 -4.42 13.82
N PHE A 26 5.62 -4.83 12.55
CA PHE A 26 5.55 -6.24 12.16
C PHE A 26 6.75 -7.06 12.64
N GLN A 27 7.89 -6.42 12.86
CA GLN A 27 9.08 -7.04 13.46
C GLN A 27 9.05 -7.06 15.00
N GLY A 28 7.97 -6.54 15.62
CA GLY A 28 7.78 -6.55 17.07
C GLY A 28 8.19 -5.25 17.78
N TYR A 29 8.68 -4.24 17.07
CA TYR A 29 9.00 -2.93 17.62
C TYR A 29 7.72 -2.10 17.78
N LYS A 30 7.06 -2.26 18.91
CA LYS A 30 5.83 -1.52 19.25
C LYS A 30 6.14 -0.10 19.66
N ARG A 31 5.21 0.81 19.39
CA ARG A 31 5.27 2.20 19.85
C ARG A 31 5.35 2.23 21.38
N GLY A 32 6.32 2.97 21.92
CA GLY A 32 6.59 3.05 23.36
C GLY A 32 7.43 1.89 23.93
N GLY A 33 7.80 0.91 23.10
CA GLY A 33 8.77 -0.14 23.46
C GLY A 33 10.22 0.28 23.21
N ALA A 34 11.14 -0.64 23.48
CA ALA A 34 12.56 -0.45 23.15
C ALA A 34 12.73 -0.25 21.63
N ALA A 35 13.51 0.77 21.25
CA ALA A 35 13.87 1.00 19.86
C ALA A 35 14.79 -0.11 19.33
N PRO A 36 14.82 -0.35 18.01
CA PRO A 36 15.79 -1.26 17.41
C PRO A 36 17.22 -0.79 17.69
N GLY A 37 18.08 -1.75 18.01
CA GLY A 37 19.51 -1.51 18.14
C GLY A 37 20.16 -1.07 16.81
N PRO A 38 21.40 -0.58 16.86
CA PRO A 38 22.09 -0.03 15.69
C PRO A 38 22.26 -1.04 14.55
N GLU A 39 22.56 -2.29 14.85
CA GLU A 39 22.70 -3.37 13.85
C GLU A 39 21.38 -3.63 13.10
N VAL A 40 20.27 -3.67 13.84
CA VAL A 40 18.94 -3.88 13.24
C VAL A 40 18.54 -2.68 12.37
N ARG A 41 18.85 -1.45 12.79
CA ARG A 41 18.63 -0.24 11.98
C ARG A 41 19.40 -0.29 10.67
N ALA A 42 20.67 -0.69 10.69
CA ALA A 42 21.48 -0.79 9.48
C ALA A 42 20.89 -1.81 8.48
N LEU A 43 20.49 -2.99 8.97
CA LEU A 43 19.81 -4.00 8.15
C LEU A 43 18.48 -3.49 7.60
N PHE A 44 17.73 -2.75 8.41
CA PHE A 44 16.45 -2.19 8.02
C PHE A 44 16.59 -1.14 6.92
N ASP A 45 17.57 -0.23 7.04
CA ASP A 45 17.85 0.78 6.02
C ASP A 45 18.26 0.14 4.68
N GLU A 46 19.09 -0.91 4.72
CA GLU A 46 19.46 -1.68 3.53
C GLU A 46 18.25 -2.37 2.90
N ALA A 47 17.42 -3.02 3.72
CA ALA A 47 16.20 -3.68 3.25
C ALA A 47 15.21 -2.70 2.60
N LEU A 48 15.04 -1.51 3.18
CA LEU A 48 14.21 -0.44 2.58
C LEU A 48 14.78 0.03 1.24
N ALA A 49 16.10 0.20 1.14
CA ALA A 49 16.75 0.59 -0.11
C ALA A 49 16.60 -0.50 -1.19
N LEU A 50 16.75 -1.76 -0.82
CA LEU A 50 16.55 -2.90 -1.73
C LEU A 50 15.09 -3.00 -2.18
N GLY A 51 14.13 -2.92 -1.26
CA GLY A 51 12.70 -2.95 -1.58
C GLY A 51 12.32 -1.88 -2.60
N ARG A 52 12.78 -0.64 -2.41
CA ARG A 52 12.54 0.46 -3.37
C ARG A 52 13.16 0.24 -4.74
N ARG A 53 14.31 -0.44 -4.84
CA ARG A 53 14.96 -0.72 -6.13
C ARG A 53 14.37 -1.92 -6.86
N LEU A 54 13.93 -2.93 -6.12
CA LEU A 54 13.59 -4.24 -6.67
C LEU A 54 12.08 -4.42 -6.89
N MET A 55 11.24 -3.75 -6.10
CA MET A 55 9.78 -3.88 -6.24
C MET A 55 9.27 -3.02 -7.39
N ALA A 56 8.46 -3.63 -8.26
CA ALA A 56 7.72 -2.95 -9.31
C ALA A 56 6.22 -3.20 -9.11
N PRO A 57 5.54 -2.40 -8.25
CA PRO A 57 4.15 -2.65 -7.89
C PRO A 57 3.22 -2.48 -9.09
N ARG A 58 2.27 -3.41 -9.22
CA ARG A 58 1.24 -3.38 -10.27
C ARG A 58 -0.10 -3.73 -9.65
N ALA A 59 -1.16 -3.06 -10.08
CA ALA A 59 -2.52 -3.35 -9.65
C ALA A 59 -3.47 -3.42 -10.84
N VAL A 60 -4.47 -4.29 -10.75
CA VAL A 60 -5.62 -4.29 -11.66
C VAL A 60 -6.75 -3.59 -10.93
N VAL A 61 -7.36 -2.61 -11.60
CA VAL A 61 -8.38 -1.73 -11.04
C VAL A 61 -9.52 -1.59 -12.01
N ARG A 62 -10.74 -1.57 -11.49
CA ARG A 62 -11.96 -1.27 -12.25
C ARG A 62 -12.75 -0.27 -11.45
N TRP A 63 -13.30 0.73 -12.13
CA TRP A 63 -14.23 1.67 -11.53
C TRP A 63 -15.63 1.26 -11.93
N VAL A 64 -16.52 1.21 -10.94
CA VAL A 64 -17.94 0.91 -11.14
C VAL A 64 -18.77 2.04 -10.53
N PRO A 65 -19.91 2.39 -11.15
CA PRO A 65 -20.82 3.36 -10.56
C PRO A 65 -21.39 2.80 -9.26
N VAL A 66 -21.37 3.62 -8.22
CA VAL A 66 -22.15 3.40 -7.00
C VAL A 66 -23.59 3.78 -7.31
N THR A 67 -24.52 2.87 -7.09
CA THR A 67 -25.95 3.07 -7.33
C THR A 67 -26.70 3.42 -6.06
N ARG A 68 -26.18 3.02 -4.90
CA ARG A 68 -26.76 3.35 -3.59
C ARG A 68 -25.70 3.39 -2.51
N GLU A 69 -25.86 4.33 -1.59
CA GLU A 69 -25.08 4.43 -0.36
C GLU A 69 -26.04 4.39 0.82
N THR A 70 -25.68 3.61 1.83
CA THR A 70 -26.35 3.58 3.14
C THR A 70 -25.32 3.90 4.22
N ALA A 71 -25.73 3.97 5.49
CA ALA A 71 -24.82 4.30 6.59
C ALA A 71 -23.59 3.38 6.66
N ASP A 72 -23.73 2.10 6.29
CA ASP A 72 -22.69 1.08 6.47
C ASP A 72 -22.35 0.31 5.18
N ALA A 73 -22.91 0.70 4.03
CA ALA A 73 -22.74 -0.06 2.79
C ALA A 73 -22.84 0.79 1.52
N LEU A 74 -22.14 0.34 0.49
CA LEU A 74 -22.23 0.81 -0.89
C LEU A 74 -22.73 -0.33 -1.78
N GLU A 75 -23.78 -0.06 -2.56
CA GLU A 75 -24.19 -0.92 -3.69
C GLU A 75 -23.56 -0.33 -4.95
N ALA A 76 -22.81 -1.14 -5.70
CA ALA A 76 -22.09 -0.71 -6.89
C ALA A 76 -21.96 -1.84 -7.91
N GLY A 77 -21.88 -1.49 -9.19
CA GLY A 77 -21.59 -2.45 -10.27
C GLY A 77 -22.77 -3.17 -10.89
N GLY A 78 -24.00 -2.89 -10.43
CA GLY A 78 -25.21 -3.58 -10.90
C GLY A 78 -25.37 -4.97 -10.31
#